data_AF-A0A523VSF7-F1
#
_entry.id   AF-A0A523VSF7-F1
#
_cell.length_a   1.000
_cell.length_b   1.000
_cell.length_c   1.000
_cell.angle_alpha   90.00
_cell.angle_beta   90.00
_cell.angle_gamma   90.00
#
_symmetry.space_group_name_H-M   'P 1'
#
loop_
_entity.id
_entity.type
_entity.pdbx_description
1 polymer ?
#
loop_
_entity_poly.entity_id
_entity_poly.type
_entity_poly.pdbx_seq_one_letter_code
_entity_poly.pdbx_strand_id
1 'polypeptide(L)'
;MSEVHQIPIPIINYIHLIERKESPYYDLLLYIISDMERNLKKANLNHGIIYTINPRQLKEEIQEKIPDKKLTPINISRTILALLYGSELRKGDDYYVTTSSGGRKNYHVKITKSNLSLLRMHL
;
A
#
# COMPACT_ATOMS: atom_id res chain seq x y z
N MET A 1 -16.86 2.14 20.28
CA MET A 1 -15.93 0.99 20.39
C MET A 1 -15.42 0.72 18.99
N SER A 2 -14.18 1.09 18.69
CA SER A 2 -13.56 0.86 17.38
C SER A 2 -13.42 -0.64 17.18
N GLU A 3 -14.05 -1.18 16.13
CA GLU A 3 -13.89 -2.57 15.73
C GLU A 3 -12.40 -2.86 15.54
N VAL A 4 -11.81 -3.63 16.46
CA VAL A 4 -10.50 -4.23 16.25
C VAL A 4 -10.69 -5.26 15.16
N HIS A 5 -10.60 -4.83 13.89
CA HIS A 5 -10.56 -5.73 12.75
C HIS A 5 -9.40 -6.70 13.00
N GLN A 6 -9.71 -7.96 13.31
CA GLN A 6 -8.69 -9.00 13.43
C GLN A 6 -7.96 -9.08 12.08
N ILE A 7 -6.71 -8.63 12.07
CA ILE A 7 -5.87 -8.65 10.87
C ILE A 7 -5.78 -10.12 10.42
N PRO A 8 -6.12 -10.45 9.16
CA PRO A 8 -6.06 -11.84 8.72
C PRO A 8 -4.64 -12.39 8.88
N ILE A 9 -4.50 -13.64 9.35
CA ILE A 9 -3.19 -14.30 9.55
C ILE A 9 -2.25 -14.13 8.35
N PRO A 10 -2.70 -14.28 7.08
CA PRO A 10 -1.82 -14.08 5.93
C PRO A 10 -1.25 -12.68 5.80
N ILE A 11 -1.84 -11.67 6.44
CA ILE A 11 -1.35 -10.29 6.44
C ILE A 11 -0.33 -10.07 7.56
N ILE A 12 -0.53 -10.69 8.73
CA ILE A 12 0.40 -10.62 9.86
C ILE A 12 1.82 -11.03 9.44
N ASN A 13 1.93 -12.08 8.62
CA ASN A 13 3.23 -12.50 8.10
C ASN A 13 3.92 -11.41 7.27
N TYR A 14 3.16 -10.62 6.51
CA TYR A 14 3.72 -9.55 5.68
C TYR A 14 4.10 -8.34 6.52
N ILE A 15 3.36 -8.05 7.61
CA ILE A 15 3.77 -7.02 8.58
C ILE A 15 5.18 -7.34 9.10
N HIS A 16 5.41 -8.56 9.59
CA HIS A 16 6.73 -8.96 10.07
C HIS A 16 7.83 -8.92 9.00
N LEU A 17 7.50 -9.26 7.74
CA LEU A 17 8.45 -9.15 6.63
C LEU A 17 8.83 -7.67 6.36
N ILE A 18 7.86 -6.76 6.47
CA ILE A 18 8.09 -5.32 6.30
C ILE A 18 8.91 -4.76 7.46
N GLU A 19 8.57 -5.09 8.70
CA GLU A 19 9.31 -4.65 9.91
C GLU A 19 10.77 -5.08 9.88
N ARG A 20 11.05 -6.27 9.34
CA ARG A 20 12.42 -6.81 9.15
C ARG A 20 13.10 -6.28 7.89
N LYS A 21 12.43 -5.41 7.13
CA LYS A 21 12.91 -4.81 5.88
C LYS A 21 13.27 -5.84 4.82
N GLU A 22 12.51 -6.94 4.76
CA GLU A 22 12.76 -8.06 3.87
C GLU A 22 12.38 -7.73 2.42
N SER A 23 13.34 -7.94 1.51
CA SER A 23 13.12 -7.87 0.07
C SER A 23 12.28 -9.06 -0.43
N PRO A 24 11.38 -8.90 -1.41
CA PRO A 24 11.11 -7.66 -2.17
C PRO A 24 9.97 -6.81 -1.59
N TYR A 25 9.45 -7.17 -0.42
CA TYR A 25 8.23 -6.57 0.13
C TYR A 25 8.48 -5.16 0.64
N TYR A 26 9.59 -4.94 1.34
CA TYR A 26 9.99 -3.62 1.79
C TYR A 26 10.30 -2.68 0.60
N ASP A 27 11.02 -3.17 -0.40
CA ASP A 27 11.36 -2.42 -1.62
C ASP A 27 10.11 -1.98 -2.40
N LEU A 28 9.11 -2.86 -2.48
CA LEU A 28 7.80 -2.56 -3.06
C LEU A 28 7.13 -1.39 -2.34
N LEU A 29 7.13 -1.37 -1.00
CA LEU A 29 6.48 -0.30 -0.25
C LEU A 29 7.23 1.03 -0.38
N LEU A 30 8.56 1.00 -0.36
CA LEU A 30 9.38 2.17 -0.64
C LEU A 30 9.06 2.76 -2.02
N TYR A 31 8.92 1.90 -3.04
CA TYR A 31 8.53 2.31 -4.38
C TYR A 31 7.17 3.01 -4.39
N ILE A 32 6.15 2.38 -3.79
CA ILE A 32 4.78 2.92 -3.73
C ILE A 32 4.74 4.27 -3.02
N ILE A 33 5.32 4.37 -1.81
CA ILE A 33 5.28 5.62 -1.02
C ILE A 33 6.07 6.73 -1.72
N SER A 34 7.22 6.41 -2.29
CA SER A 34 7.98 7.39 -3.08
C SER A 34 7.20 7.89 -4.29
N ASP A 35 6.42 7.02 -4.93
CA ASP A 35 5.56 7.43 -6.04
C ASP A 35 4.39 8.31 -5.58
N MET A 36 3.74 7.97 -4.47
CA MET A 36 2.70 8.81 -3.87
C MET A 36 3.23 10.21 -3.53
N GLU A 37 4.43 10.31 -2.94
CA GLU A 37 5.07 11.59 -2.62
C GLU A 37 5.34 12.43 -3.86
N ARG A 38 5.84 11.82 -4.95
CA ARG A 38 6.06 12.50 -6.22
C ARG A 38 4.73 13.03 -6.79
N ASN A 39 3.67 12.23 -6.74
CA ASN A 39 2.35 12.64 -7.23
C ASN A 39 1.76 13.79 -6.39
N LEU A 40 1.88 13.74 -5.06
CA LEU A 40 1.43 14.83 -4.20
C LEU A 40 2.19 16.14 -4.48
N LYS A 41 3.52 16.07 -4.65
CA LYS A 41 4.35 17.24 -5.00
C LYS A 41 3.97 17.81 -6.36
N LYS A 42 3.80 16.96 -7.38
CA LYS A 42 3.43 17.38 -8.75
C LYS A 42 2.06 18.04 -8.82
N ALA A 43 1.10 17.54 -8.05
CA ALA A 43 -0.24 18.10 -8.03
C ALA A 43 -0.27 19.53 -7.48
N ASN A 44 0.74 19.95 -6.70
CA ASN A 44 0.81 21.25 -6.01
C ASN A 44 -0.47 21.56 -5.20
N LEU A 45 -1.14 20.51 -4.71
CA LEU A 45 -2.41 20.62 -4.01
C LEU A 45 -2.18 20.68 -2.50
N ASN A 46 -2.81 21.65 -1.85
CA ASN A 46 -2.94 21.71 -0.39
C ASN A 46 -4.00 20.72 0.13
N HIS A 47 -4.87 20.22 -0.75
CA HIS A 47 -5.90 19.24 -0.45
C HIS A 47 -5.46 17.86 -0.94
N GLY A 48 -5.70 16.82 -0.14
CA GLY A 48 -5.26 15.46 -0.47
C GLY A 48 -5.91 14.91 -1.74
N ILE A 49 -5.18 14.07 -2.47
CA ILE A 49 -5.70 13.38 -3.67
C ILE A 49 -5.89 11.89 -3.39
N ILE A 50 -6.73 11.23 -4.18
CA ILE A 50 -6.87 9.77 -4.12
C ILE A 50 -5.82 9.14 -5.04
N TYR A 51 -4.90 8.39 -4.44
CA TYR A 51 -3.94 7.55 -5.15
C TYR A 51 -4.49 6.13 -5.25
N THR A 52 -4.50 5.57 -6.45
CA THR A 52 -5.04 4.21 -6.70
C THR A 52 -3.91 3.25 -7.02
N ILE A 53 -3.85 2.14 -6.29
CA ILE A 53 -2.91 1.04 -6.53
C ILE A 53 -3.68 -0.14 -7.11
N ASN A 54 -3.34 -0.52 -8.35
CA ASN A 54 -3.78 -1.77 -8.96
C ASN A 54 -2.63 -2.78 -8.89
N PRO A 55 -2.74 -3.90 -8.14
CA PRO A 55 -1.66 -4.86 -7.97
C PRO A 55 -1.14 -5.50 -9.25
N ARG A 56 -1.98 -5.63 -10.28
CA ARG A 56 -1.57 -6.22 -11.56
C ARG A 56 -0.74 -5.23 -12.36
N GLN A 57 -1.24 -3.99 -12.49
CA GLN A 57 -0.51 -2.92 -13.16
C GLN A 57 0.80 -2.64 -12.42
N LEU A 58 0.75 -2.55 -11.08
CA LEU A 58 1.94 -2.36 -10.26
C LEU A 58 2.95 -3.49 -10.45
N LYS A 59 2.52 -4.75 -10.57
CA LYS A 59 3.43 -5.84 -10.89
C LYS A 59 4.19 -5.58 -12.20
N GLU A 60 3.46 -5.22 -13.25
CA GLU A 60 4.04 -4.95 -14.57
C GLU A 60 5.06 -3.79 -14.48
N GLU A 61 4.72 -2.71 -13.75
CA GLU A 61 5.60 -1.56 -13.54
C GLU A 61 6.85 -1.84 -12.70
N ILE A 62 6.73 -2.62 -11.63
CA ILE A 62 7.86 -2.88 -10.72
C ILE A 62 8.74 -4.00 -11.22
N GLN A 63 8.28 -4.88 -12.11
CA GLN A 63 9.05 -6.05 -12.51
C GLN A 63 10.33 -5.66 -13.27
N GLU A 64 10.35 -4.50 -13.91
CA GLU A 64 11.55 -3.91 -14.51
C GLU A 64 12.52 -3.31 -13.47
N LYS A 65 12.02 -2.94 -12.29
CA LYS A 65 12.75 -2.19 -11.26
C LYS A 65 13.23 -3.09 -10.11
N ILE A 66 12.41 -4.06 -9.74
CA ILE A 66 12.59 -5.01 -8.64
C ILE A 66 12.25 -6.41 -9.22
N PRO A 67 13.17 -7.01 -9.99
CA PRO A 67 12.91 -8.30 -10.62
C PRO A 67 12.92 -9.41 -9.55
N ASP A 68 11.75 -9.75 -9.01
CA ASP A 68 11.58 -10.86 -8.06
C ASP A 68 10.31 -11.67 -8.34
N LYS A 69 10.46 -12.99 -8.49
CA LYS A 69 9.36 -13.94 -8.69
C LYS A 69 8.33 -13.97 -7.55
N LYS A 70 8.72 -13.53 -6.35
CA LYS A 70 7.85 -13.41 -5.17
C LYS A 70 6.84 -12.27 -5.32
N LEU A 71 7.05 -11.30 -6.22
CA LEU A 71 6.12 -10.19 -6.47
C LEU A 71 4.96 -10.61 -7.39
N THR A 72 4.15 -11.56 -6.90
CA THR A 72 2.89 -11.92 -7.54
C THR A 72 1.80 -10.89 -7.21
N PRO A 73 0.72 -10.75 -8.00
CA PRO A 73 -0.36 -9.80 -7.68
C PRO A 73 -1.01 -10.06 -6.31
N ILE A 74 -1.02 -11.33 -5.88
CA ILE A 74 -1.50 -11.73 -4.55
C ILE A 74 -0.55 -11.24 -3.46
N ASN A 75 0.75 -11.43 -3.64
CA ASN A 75 1.74 -11.00 -2.65
C ASN A 75 1.79 -9.47 -2.57
N ILE A 76 1.76 -8.78 -3.70
CA ILE A 76 1.63 -7.32 -3.77
C ILE A 76 0.38 -6.85 -3.01
N SER A 77 -0.77 -7.50 -3.23
CA SER A 77 -2.01 -7.19 -2.50
C SER A 77 -1.84 -7.35 -0.99
N ARG A 78 -1.18 -8.43 -0.54
CA ARG A 78 -0.94 -8.69 0.89
C ARG A 78 0.03 -7.68 1.48
N THR A 79 1.08 -7.31 0.75
CA THR A 79 2.05 -6.29 1.17
C THR A 79 1.39 -4.91 1.32
N ILE A 80 0.55 -4.51 0.36
CA ILE A 80 -0.22 -3.26 0.45
C ILE A 80 -1.16 -3.29 1.65
N LEU A 81 -1.89 -4.38 1.85
CA LEU A 81 -2.77 -4.53 3.01
C LEU A 81 -2.00 -4.50 4.33
N ALA A 82 -0.82 -5.13 4.39
CA ALA A 82 0.02 -5.11 5.58
C ALA A 82 0.46 -3.68 5.93
N LEU A 83 0.88 -2.89 4.94
CA LEU A 83 1.16 -1.46 5.15
C LEU A 83 -0.06 -0.71 5.67
N LEU A 84 -1.23 -0.90 5.05
CA LEU A 84 -2.44 -0.17 5.43
C LEU A 84 -2.92 -0.54 6.85
N TYR A 85 -2.92 -1.84 7.19
CA TYR A 85 -3.31 -2.30 8.52
C TYR A 85 -2.27 -2.02 9.60
N GLY A 86 -0.99 -1.98 9.25
CA GLY A 86 0.08 -1.63 10.17
C GLY A 86 0.23 -0.11 10.40
N SER A 87 -0.32 0.70 9.48
CA SER A 87 -0.41 2.15 9.64
C SER A 87 -1.60 2.58 10.51
N GLU A 88 -1.58 3.83 10.96
CA GLU A 88 -2.71 4.45 11.66
C GLU A 88 -3.80 4.99 10.72
N LEU A 89 -3.75 4.66 9.42
CA LEU A 89 -4.77 5.10 8.47
C LEU A 89 -6.13 4.44 8.76
N ARG A 90 -7.21 5.22 8.70
CA ARG A 90 -8.56 4.73 8.96
C ARG A 90 -9.23 4.26 7.68
N LYS A 91 -9.68 3.01 7.66
CA LYS A 91 -10.48 2.46 6.55
C LYS A 91 -11.81 3.23 6.43
N GLY A 92 -12.19 3.63 5.22
CA GLY A 92 -13.36 4.46 4.94
C GLY A 92 -13.03 5.96 4.83
N ASP A 93 -12.14 6.46 5.68
CA ASP A 93 -11.76 7.88 5.71
C ASP A 93 -10.47 8.15 4.92
N ASP A 94 -9.42 7.38 5.21
CA ASP A 94 -8.07 7.57 4.69
C ASP A 94 -7.74 6.59 3.57
N TYR A 95 -8.37 5.42 3.57
CA TYR A 95 -8.26 4.47 2.46
C TYR A 95 -9.51 3.61 2.31
N TYR A 96 -9.72 3.07 1.12
CA TYR A 96 -10.75 2.07 0.86
C TYR A 96 -10.30 1.09 -0.22
N VAL A 97 -10.98 -0.06 -0.28
CA VAL A 97 -10.66 -1.13 -1.24
C VAL A 97 -11.89 -1.38 -2.10
N THR A 98 -11.72 -1.32 -3.41
CA THR A 98 -12.77 -1.72 -4.36
C THR A 98 -12.44 -3.07 -4.96
N THR A 99 -13.46 -3.79 -5.41
CA THR A 99 -13.30 -5.04 -6.16
C THR A 99 -14.03 -4.89 -7.49
N SER A 100 -13.29 -5.05 -8.59
CA SER A 100 -13.87 -5.10 -9.94
C SER A 100 -14.77 -6.32 -10.13
N SER A 101 -15.60 -6.31 -11.17
CA SER A 101 -16.47 -7.44 -11.56
C SER A 101 -15.71 -8.76 -11.74
N GLY A 102 -14.44 -8.71 -12.15
CA GLY A 102 -13.56 -9.88 -12.26
C GLY A 102 -12.86 -10.30 -10.97
N GLY A 103 -13.28 -9.80 -9.80
CA GLY A 103 -12.71 -10.15 -8.50
C GLY A 103 -11.37 -9.48 -8.17
N ARG A 104 -10.90 -8.54 -9.01
CA ARG A 104 -9.60 -7.87 -8.79
C ARG A 104 -9.75 -6.68 -7.85
N LYS A 105 -8.91 -6.63 -6.83
CA LYS A 105 -8.89 -5.55 -5.83
C LYS A 105 -8.09 -4.35 -6.34
N ASN A 106 -8.59 -3.14 -6.06
CA ASN A 106 -7.83 -1.90 -6.14
C ASN A 106 -7.82 -1.24 -4.76
N TYR A 107 -6.69 -0.63 -4.42
CA TYR A 107 -6.50 0.06 -3.14
C TYR A 107 -6.45 1.55 -3.39
N HIS A 108 -7.33 2.29 -2.73
CA HIS A 108 -7.43 3.73 -2.88
C HIS A 108 -7.01 4.38 -1.58
N VAL A 109 -5.97 5.21 -1.64
CA VAL A 109 -5.39 5.86 -0.47
C VAL A 109 -5.49 7.36 -0.67
N LYS A 110 -6.09 8.05 0.30
CA LYS A 110 -6.07 9.51 0.36
C LYS A 110 -4.68 9.96 0.76
N ILE A 111 -3.93 10.52 -0.18
CA ILE A 111 -2.58 11.01 0.08
C ILE A 111 -2.64 12.47 0.50
N THR A 112 -2.19 12.71 1.73
CA THR A 112 -1.93 14.03 2.32
C THR A 112 -0.52 13.99 2.89
N LYS A 113 0.05 15.14 3.26
CA LYS A 113 1.33 15.17 3.98
C LYS A 113 1.26 14.33 5.27
N SER A 114 0.13 14.42 6.00
CA SER A 114 -0.10 13.65 7.22
C SER A 114 -0.14 12.14 6.95
N ASN A 115 -0.95 11.70 5.99
CA ASN A 115 -1.15 10.27 5.71
C ASN A 115 0.15 9.63 5.17
N LEU A 116 0.93 10.36 4.37
CA LEU A 116 2.25 9.89 3.94
C LEU A 116 3.25 9.77 5.09
N SER A 117 3.21 10.69 6.06
CA SER A 117 4.04 10.57 7.26
C SER A 117 3.67 9.32 8.07
N LEU A 118 2.37 9.05 8.24
CA LEU A 118 1.89 7.84 8.93
C LEU A 118 2.36 6.55 8.22
N LEU A 119 2.26 6.50 6.90
CA LEU A 119 2.74 5.37 6.10
C LEU A 119 4.26 5.18 6.24
N ARG A 120 5.03 6.27 6.28
CA ARG A 120 6.49 6.20 6.45
C ARG A 120 6.94 5.73 7.82
N MET A 121 6.23 6.07 8.90
CA MET A 121 6.60 5.60 10.24
C MET A 121 6.50 4.07 10.37
N HIS A 122 5.80 3.42 9.44
CA HIS A 122 5.66 1.96 9.39
C HIS A 122 6.68 1.27 8.45
N LEU A 123 7.69 2.01 7.96
CA LEU A 123 8.84 1.49 7.20
C LEU A 123 10.16 1.79 7.93
#